data_AF-A0A957PKH7-F1
#
_entry.id   AF-A0A957PKH7-F1
#
_cell.length_a   1.000
_cell.length_b   1.000
_cell.length_c   1.000
_cell.angle_alpha   90.00
_cell.angle_beta   90.00
_cell.angle_gamma   90.00
#
_symmetry.space_group_name_H-M   'P 1'
#
loop_
_entity.id
_entity.type
_entity.pdbx_description
1 polymer ?
#
loop_
_entity_poly.entity_id
_entity_poly.type
_entity_poly.pdbx_seq_one_letter_code
_entity_poly.pdbx_strand_id
1 'polypeptide(L)'
;MTILRGINAGVAFALELAMLVAFATWGYWVGEGVLIKWGLAIGLPLVAIVLWGLLFAPKAAKRLPIVAGALGSLGLFLLAAAALFVTNQTALAIVMATVAIINRMLVLIWKQW
;
A
#
# COMPACT_ATOMS: atom_id res chain seq x y z
N MET A 1 0.02 0.19 25.94
CA MET A 1 -0.15 -0.49 24.64
C MET A 1 -0.95 0.32 23.61
N THR A 2 -1.90 1.16 24.04
CA THR A 2 -2.76 1.96 23.14
C THR A 2 -1.99 2.97 22.28
N ILE A 3 -1.00 3.66 22.86
CA ILE A 3 -0.16 4.64 22.12
C ILE A 3 0.62 3.96 20.98
N LEU A 4 1.27 2.83 21.27
CA LEU A 4 2.03 2.05 20.27
C LEU A 4 1.15 1.56 19.12
N ARG A 5 -0.07 1.10 19.42
CA ARG A 5 -1.06 0.74 18.41
C ARG A 5 -1.48 1.94 17.55
N GLY A 6 -1.67 3.10 18.17
CA GLY A 6 -1.96 4.35 17.46
C GLY A 6 -0.84 4.74 16.49
N ILE A 7 0.43 4.64 16.92
CA ILE A 7 1.60 4.86 16.06
C ILE A 7 1.61 3.88 14.90
N ASN A 8 1.40 2.58 15.15
CA ASN A 8 1.38 1.57 14.10
C ASN A 8 0.23 1.80 13.08
N ALA A 9 -0.92 2.30 13.54
CA ALA A 9 -2.00 2.70 12.63
C ALA A 9 -1.61 3.93 11.79
N GLY A 10 -0.95 4.93 12.40
CA GLY A 10 -0.42 6.09 11.68
C GLY A 10 0.62 5.69 10.61
N VAL A 11 1.51 4.76 10.94
CA VAL A 11 2.48 4.20 9.98
C VAL A 11 1.77 3.45 8.87
N ALA A 12 0.73 2.65 9.17
CA ALA A 12 -0.05 1.95 8.16
C ALA A 12 -0.73 2.92 7.18
N PHE A 13 -1.26 4.03 7.69
CA PHE A 13 -1.84 5.09 6.88
C PHE A 13 -0.80 5.80 6.00
N ALA A 14 0.38 6.10 6.56
CA ALA A 14 1.48 6.68 5.78
C ALA A 14 1.95 5.75 4.65
N LEU A 15 2.02 4.43 4.91
CA LEU A 15 2.30 3.42 3.89
C LEU A 15 1.20 3.37 2.81
N GLU A 16 -0.07 3.51 3.19
CA GLU A 16 -1.18 3.59 2.23
C GLU A 16 -1.03 4.79 1.30
N LEU A 17 -0.73 5.97 1.82
CA LEU A 17 -0.48 7.16 1.01
C LEU A 17 0.75 6.99 0.10
N ALA A 18 1.85 6.46 0.64
CA ALA A 18 3.07 6.20 -0.12
C ALA A 18 2.83 5.19 -1.25
N MET A 19 2.03 4.16 -1.00
CA MET A 19 1.61 3.17 -2.00
C MET A 19 0.85 3.83 -3.17
N LEU A 20 -0.09 4.73 -2.87
CA LEU A 20 -0.84 5.45 -3.91
C LEU A 20 0.07 6.35 -4.76
N VAL A 21 1.00 7.06 -4.13
CA VAL A 21 2.00 7.88 -4.85
C VAL A 21 2.91 7.00 -5.72
N ALA A 22 3.39 5.87 -5.19
CA ALA A 22 4.21 4.93 -5.93
C ALA A 22 3.49 4.41 -7.19
N PHE A 23 2.23 3.99 -7.06
CA PHE A 23 1.44 3.56 -8.21
C PHE A 23 1.16 4.67 -9.22
N ALA A 24 0.89 5.90 -8.75
CA ALA A 24 0.69 7.03 -9.65
C ALA A 24 1.96 7.34 -10.47
N THR A 25 3.11 7.41 -9.80
CA THR A 25 4.40 7.69 -10.44
C THR A 25 4.81 6.59 -11.42
N TRP A 26 4.65 5.32 -11.03
CA TRP A 26 4.96 4.19 -11.91
C TRP A 26 4.00 4.11 -13.10
N GLY A 27 2.70 4.35 -12.90
CA GLY A 27 1.72 4.43 -13.99
C GLY A 27 2.05 5.51 -15.03
N TYR A 28 2.51 6.68 -14.57
CA TYR A 28 2.99 7.74 -15.45
C TYR A 28 4.26 7.35 -16.21
N TRP A 29 5.18 6.62 -15.57
CA TRP A 29 6.44 6.19 -16.17
C TRP A 29 6.28 5.11 -17.24
N VAL A 30 5.38 4.14 -17.02
CA VAL A 30 5.17 3.01 -17.94
C VAL A 30 4.27 3.37 -19.13
N GLY A 31 3.39 4.36 -18.99
CA GLY A 31 2.49 4.74 -20.08
C GLY A 31 3.22 5.33 -21.29
N GLU A 32 2.84 4.91 -22.49
CA GLU A 32 3.29 5.52 -23.75
C GLU A 32 2.22 6.47 -24.30
N GLY A 33 2.60 7.70 -24.63
CA GLY A 33 1.66 8.74 -25.05
C GLY A 33 0.86 9.37 -23.90
N VAL A 34 0.39 10.60 -24.11
CA VAL A 34 -0.21 11.44 -23.04
C VAL A 34 -1.43 10.78 -22.40
N LEU A 35 -2.31 10.18 -23.19
CA LEU A 35 -3.55 9.59 -22.70
C LEU A 35 -3.29 8.37 -21.80
N ILE A 36 -2.41 7.45 -22.21
CA ILE A 36 -2.11 6.24 -21.45
C ILE A 36 -1.34 6.58 -20.17
N LYS A 37 -0.39 7.53 -20.21
CA LYS A 37 0.33 8.00 -19.02
C LYS A 37 -0.61 8.47 -17.93
N TRP A 38 -1.50 9.40 -18.25
CA TRP A 38 -2.45 9.94 -17.28
C TRP A 38 -3.51 8.90 -16.88
N GLY A 39 -3.95 8.08 -17.83
CA GLY A 39 -4.87 6.97 -17.57
C GLY A 39 -4.31 6.00 -16.53
N LEU A 40 -3.05 5.58 -16.65
CA LEU A 40 -2.41 4.66 -15.70
C LEU A 40 -2.06 5.35 -14.38
N ALA A 41 -1.56 6.59 -14.42
CA ALA A 41 -1.20 7.35 -13.24
C ALA A 41 -2.41 7.58 -12.30
N ILE A 42 -3.62 7.68 -12.85
CA ILE A 42 -4.85 7.84 -12.07
C ILE A 42 -5.51 6.48 -11.82
N GLY A 43 -5.57 5.63 -12.85
CA GLY A 43 -6.26 4.33 -12.80
C GLY A 43 -5.67 3.37 -11.79
N LEU A 44 -4.33 3.28 -11.68
CA LEU A 44 -3.68 2.37 -10.72
C LEU A 44 -4.00 2.76 -9.26
N PRO A 45 -3.84 4.02 -8.82
CA PRO A 45 -4.29 4.45 -7.50
C PRO A 45 -5.79 4.21 -7.25
N LEU A 46 -6.65 4.48 -8.24
CA LEU A 46 -8.10 4.25 -8.08
C LEU A 46 -8.42 2.78 -7.84
N VAL A 47 -7.81 1.87 -8.61
CA VAL A 47 -7.95 0.43 -8.39
C VAL A 47 -7.46 0.05 -7.00
N ALA A 48 -6.31 0.58 -6.57
CA ALA A 48 -5.79 0.33 -5.23
C ALA A 48 -6.75 0.82 -4.13
N ILE A 49 -7.33 2.03 -4.25
CA ILE A 49 -8.32 2.58 -3.31
C ILE A 49 -9.56 1.69 -3.24
N VAL A 50 -10.09 1.26 -4.39
CA VAL A 50 -11.28 0.40 -4.44
C VAL A 50 -11.00 -0.95 -3.80
N LEU A 51 -9.88 -1.60 -4.14
CA LEU A 51 -9.47 -2.85 -3.51
C LEU A 51 -9.26 -2.68 -2.00
N TRP A 52 -8.65 -1.56 -1.59
CA TRP A 52 -8.44 -1.22 -0.19
C TRP A 52 -9.76 -1.11 0.58
N GLY A 53 -10.68 -0.31 0.04
CA GLY A 53 -12.01 -0.07 0.60
C GLY A 53 -12.90 -1.31 0.64
N LEU A 54 -12.76 -2.22 -0.33
CA LEU A 54 -13.56 -3.45 -0.40
C LEU A 54 -13.10 -4.55 0.55
N LEU A 55 -11.80 -4.66 0.83
CA LEU A 55 -11.21 -5.83 1.48
C LEU A 55 -10.53 -5.52 2.82
N PHE A 56 -9.96 -4.33 2.99
CA PHE A 56 -9.05 -4.03 4.09
C PHE A 56 -9.59 -2.94 5.04
N ALA A 57 -10.49 -2.07 4.57
CA ALA A 57 -11.06 -1.01 5.40
C ALA A 57 -11.88 -1.56 6.60
N PRO A 58 -11.97 -0.85 7.74
CA PRO A 58 -12.75 -1.30 8.89
C PRO A 58 -14.24 -1.52 8.59
N LYS A 59 -14.78 -0.72 7.66
CA LYS A 59 -16.16 -0.77 7.16
C LYS A 59 -16.27 -1.46 5.79
N ALA A 60 -15.25 -2.23 5.39
CA ALA A 60 -15.22 -2.93 4.12
C ALA A 60 -16.39 -3.92 4.00
N ALA A 61 -17.06 -3.93 2.85
CA ALA A 61 -18.18 -4.83 2.59
C ALA A 61 -17.75 -6.31 2.62
N LYS A 62 -16.51 -6.60 2.17
CA LYS A 62 -15.91 -7.94 2.17
C LYS A 62 -14.61 -7.94 2.98
N ARG A 63 -14.69 -7.42 4.22
CA ARG A 63 -13.53 -7.31 5.10
C ARG A 63 -12.86 -8.67 5.29
N LEU A 64 -11.60 -8.77 4.93
CA LEU A 64 -10.82 -9.99 5.09
C LEU A 64 -10.55 -10.29 6.57
N PRO A 65 -10.38 -11.56 6.96
CA PRO A 65 -9.87 -11.90 8.28
C PRO A 65 -8.43 -11.41 8.45
N ILE A 66 -8.01 -11.15 9.69
CA ILE A 66 -6.73 -10.50 10.03
C ILE A 66 -5.52 -11.04 9.27
N VAL A 67 -5.36 -12.36 9.16
CA VAL A 67 -4.21 -12.98 8.48
C VAL A 67 -4.24 -12.69 6.98
N ALA A 68 -5.38 -12.94 6.32
CA ALA A 68 -5.53 -12.69 4.89
C ALA A 68 -5.45 -11.19 4.56
N GLY A 69 -6.01 -10.34 5.42
CA GLY A 69 -5.95 -8.89 5.29
C GLY A 69 -4.54 -8.33 5.45
N ALA A 70 -3.78 -8.81 6.44
CA ALA A 70 -2.39 -8.41 6.65
C ALA A 70 -1.49 -8.86 5.48
N LEU A 71 -1.65 -10.09 4.99
CA LEU A 71 -0.89 -10.60 3.85
C LEU A 71 -1.26 -9.90 2.54
N GLY A 72 -2.55 -9.67 2.29
CA GLY A 72 -3.02 -8.99 1.08
C GLY A 72 -2.56 -7.52 1.03
N SER A 73 -2.66 -6.81 2.15
CA SER A 73 -2.17 -5.43 2.25
C SER A 73 -0.65 -5.35 2.17
N LEU A 74 0.08 -6.32 2.75
CA LEU A 74 1.52 -6.45 2.55
C LEU A 74 1.85 -6.65 1.07
N GLY A 75 1.12 -7.50 0.36
CA GLY A 75 1.28 -7.71 -1.08
C GLY A 75 1.16 -6.41 -1.88
N LEU A 76 0.13 -5.59 -1.60
CA LEU A 76 -0.04 -4.29 -2.23
C LEU A 76 1.12 -3.33 -1.93
N PHE A 77 1.60 -3.30 -0.68
CA PHE A 77 2.75 -2.49 -0.29
C PHE A 77 4.05 -2.93 -0.96
N LEU A 78 4.27 -4.24 -1.11
CA LEU A 78 5.44 -4.78 -1.82
C LEU A 78 5.35 -4.52 -3.32
N LEU A 79 4.16 -4.54 -3.92
CA LEU A 79 3.96 -4.12 -5.31
C LEU A 79 4.30 -2.64 -5.49
N ALA A 80 3.92 -1.78 -4.55
CA ALA A 80 4.33 -0.38 -4.57
C ALA A 80 5.85 -0.20 -4.38
N ALA A 81 6.48 -1.00 -3.51
CA ALA A 81 7.93 -1.01 -3.39
C ALA A 81 8.62 -1.44 -4.70
N ALA A 82 8.09 -2.46 -5.38
CA ALA A 82 8.58 -2.88 -6.69
C ALA A 82 8.40 -1.78 -7.75
N ALA A 83 7.26 -1.08 -7.74
CA ALA A 83 7.01 0.06 -8.60
C ALA A 83 8.07 1.18 -8.39
N LEU A 84 8.38 1.51 -7.13
CA LEU A 84 9.45 2.46 -6.80
C LEU A 84 10.81 1.99 -7.30
N PHE A 85 11.13 0.70 -7.12
CA PHE A 85 12.39 0.10 -7.57
C PHE A 85 12.58 0.23 -9.09
N VAL A 86 11.55 -0.09 -9.88
CA VAL A 86 11.58 0.01 -11.34
C VAL A 86 11.71 1.47 -11.81
N THR A 87 11.24 2.44 -11.02
CA THR A 87 11.42 3.87 -11.30
C THR A 87 12.74 4.46 -10.78
N ASN A 88 13.75 3.61 -10.48
CA ASN A 88 15.05 3.99 -9.92
C ASN A 88 15.01 4.68 -8.53
N GLN A 89 13.91 4.54 -7.79
CA GLN A 89 13.77 5.05 -6.42
C GLN A 89 14.13 3.97 -5.38
N THR A 90 15.29 3.35 -5.53
CA THR A 90 15.71 2.15 -4.76
C THR A 90 15.70 2.36 -3.25
N ALA A 91 16.16 3.52 -2.77
CA ALA A 91 16.15 3.83 -1.33
C ALA A 91 14.72 3.84 -0.76
N LEU A 92 13.78 4.47 -1.46
CA LEU A 92 12.37 4.53 -1.06
C LEU A 92 11.71 3.14 -1.17
N ALA A 93 12.06 2.35 -2.18
CA ALA A 93 11.58 0.98 -2.32
C ALA A 93 11.97 0.11 -1.11
N ILE A 94 13.22 0.18 -0.67
CA ILE A 94 13.72 -0.56 0.49
C ILE A 94 12.99 -0.10 1.76
N VAL A 95 12.91 1.21 2.00
CA VAL A 95 12.20 1.77 3.15
C VAL A 95 10.73 1.32 3.17
N MET A 96 10.03 1.44 2.04
CA MET A 96 8.64 1.02 1.89
C MET A 96 8.48 -0.46 2.23
N ALA A 97 9.30 -1.35 1.66
CA ALA A 97 9.23 -2.78 1.92
C ALA A 97 9.52 -3.13 3.38
N THR A 98 10.60 -2.59 3.96
CA THR A 98 10.99 -2.89 5.34
C THR A 98 9.93 -2.39 6.33
N VAL A 99 9.46 -1.15 6.18
CA VAL A 99 8.44 -0.58 7.07
C VAL A 99 7.11 -1.32 6.92
N ALA A 100 6.73 -1.71 5.71
CA ALA A 100 5.53 -2.52 5.46
C ALA A 100 5.57 -3.88 6.17
N ILE A 101 6.70 -4.59 6.07
CA ILE A 101 6.88 -5.89 6.74
C ILE A 101 6.75 -5.73 8.25
N ILE A 102 7.47 -4.78 8.85
CA ILE A 102 7.42 -4.52 10.30
C ILE A 102 5.99 -4.16 10.73
N ASN A 103 5.35 -3.23 10.03
CA ASN A 103 3.98 -2.79 10.33
C ASN A 103 2.99 -3.94 10.33
N ARG A 104 3.05 -4.82 9.32
CA ARG A 104 2.11 -5.95 9.17
C ARG A 104 2.38 -7.06 10.18
N MET A 105 3.64 -7.30 10.53
CA MET A 105 3.98 -8.19 11.65
C MET A 105 3.41 -7.68 12.97
N LEU A 106 3.53 -6.37 13.25
CA LEU A 106 2.93 -5.76 14.45
C LEU A 106 1.40 -5.87 14.46
N VAL A 107 0.74 -5.69 13.31
CA VAL A 107 -0.72 -5.90 13.17
C VAL A 107 -1.11 -7.32 13.57
N LEU A 108 -0.38 -8.33 13.10
CA LEU A 108 -0.64 -9.74 13.41
C LEU A 108 -0.40 -10.05 14.90
N ILE A 109 0.73 -9.61 15.45
CA ILE A 109 1.12 -9.89 16.85
C ILE A 109 0.15 -9.20 17.82
N TRP A 110 -0.22 -7.95 17.55
CA TRP A 110 -1.11 -7.17 18.42
C TRP A 110 -2.59 -7.40 18.16
N LYS A 111 -2.93 -8.22 17.15
CA LYS A 111 -4.31 -8.46 16.70
C LYS A 111 -5.05 -7.15 16.39
N GLN A 112 -4.36 -6.24 15.71
CA GLN A 112 -4.82 -4.87 15.43
C GLN A 112 -5.42 -4.79 14.02
N TRP A 113 -6.53 -5.51 13.80
CA TRP A 113 -7.21 -5.55 12.51
C TRP A 113 -8.47 -4.70 12.47
#